data_AF-A0AAN7B113-F1
#
_entry.id   AF-A0AAN7B113-F1
#
_cell.length_a   1.000
_cell.length_b   1.000
_cell.length_c   1.000
_cell.angle_alpha   90.00
_cell.angle_beta   90.00
_cell.angle_gamma   90.00
#
_symmetry.space_group_name_H-M   'P 1'
#
loop_
_entity.id
_entity.type
_entity.pdbx_description
1 polymer ?
#
loop_
_entity_poly.entity_id
_entity_poly.type
_entity_poly.pdbx_seq_one_letter_code
_entity_poly.pdbx_strand_id
1 'polypeptide(L)'
;MFSPIATLTAALALAANALAAPNAEPGTTLNARDRWLGNIDMNAACEFQYGSGVHAYTIGNGCNDWRCDGDRGINVNVYCYNNFGTDAWATCGGGTVWDWQCHGP
;
A
#
# COMPACT_ATOMS: atom_id res chain seq x y z
N MET A 1 81.59 -12.37 4.58
CA MET A 1 81.66 -11.34 3.53
C MET A 1 80.73 -11.77 2.41
N PHE A 2 79.73 -10.96 2.08
CA PHE A 2 78.96 -10.79 0.83
C PHE A 2 77.59 -10.20 1.21
N SER A 3 77.44 -8.92 0.89
CA SER A 3 76.23 -8.07 0.93
C SER A 3 75.43 -8.29 -0.38
N PRO A 4 74.36 -7.54 -0.76
CA PRO A 4 73.31 -6.81 -0.02
C PRO A 4 71.88 -6.85 -0.68
N ILE A 5 70.92 -6.16 -0.04
CA ILE A 5 69.67 -5.49 -0.55
C ILE A 5 68.47 -6.33 -1.04
N ALA A 6 67.29 -5.80 -0.67
CA ALA A 6 66.00 -5.79 -1.38
C ALA A 6 64.98 -6.81 -0.84
N THR A 7 63.72 -6.50 -0.55
CA THR A 7 62.90 -5.28 -0.64
C THR A 7 61.54 -5.61 -0.01
N LEU A 8 60.84 -4.56 0.45
CA LEU A 8 59.38 -4.40 0.52
C LEU A 8 58.52 -5.54 1.09
N THR A 9 57.76 -5.22 2.14
CA THR A 9 56.34 -5.58 2.14
C THR A 9 55.53 -4.50 2.86
N ALA A 10 54.61 -3.92 2.09
CA ALA A 10 53.70 -2.88 2.48
C ALA A 10 52.67 -3.42 3.48
N ALA A 11 52.47 -2.72 4.60
CA ALA A 11 51.30 -2.93 5.45
C ALA A 11 50.22 -1.95 5.02
N LEU A 12 49.20 -2.46 4.30
CA LEU A 12 47.99 -1.73 3.98
C LEU A 12 47.29 -1.32 5.27
N ALA A 13 47.15 -0.02 5.50
CA ALA A 13 46.23 0.52 6.50
C ALA A 13 44.80 0.26 6.01
N LEU A 14 44.06 -0.62 6.71
CA LEU A 14 42.62 -0.78 6.49
C LEU A 14 41.91 0.50 6.94
N ALA A 15 41.39 1.26 5.97
CA ALA A 15 40.45 2.34 6.22
C ALA A 15 39.10 1.76 6.63
N ALA A 16 38.80 1.79 7.92
CA ALA A 16 37.44 1.61 8.43
C ALA A 16 36.72 2.97 8.35
N ASN A 17 35.79 3.14 7.41
CA ASN A 17 34.85 4.26 7.45
C ASN A 17 33.46 3.79 7.01
N ALA A 18 32.65 3.53 8.03
CA ALA A 18 31.20 3.65 8.10
C ALA A 18 30.41 3.57 6.78
N LEU A 19 29.94 2.37 6.46
CA LEU A 19 28.71 2.22 5.69
C LEU A 19 27.57 2.71 6.59
N ALA A 20 27.02 3.88 6.28
CA ALA A 20 25.75 4.32 6.83
C ALA A 20 24.71 3.22 6.57
N ALA A 21 24.23 2.60 7.63
CA ALA A 21 23.08 1.71 7.55
C ALA A 21 21.92 2.53 6.99
N PRO A 22 21.14 2.03 6.02
CA PRO A 22 19.88 2.67 5.71
C PRO A 22 19.06 2.68 6.99
N ASN A 23 18.67 3.87 7.44
CA ASN A 23 17.59 4.05 8.40
C ASN A 23 16.37 3.33 7.84
N ALA A 24 16.19 2.06 8.21
CA ALA A 24 14.89 1.42 8.14
C ALA A 24 14.02 2.19 9.14
N GLU A 25 13.30 3.17 8.61
CA GLU A 25 12.15 3.75 9.28
C GLU A 25 11.32 2.57 9.80
N PRO A 26 10.83 2.60 11.05
CA PRO A 26 9.85 1.61 11.47
C PRO A 26 8.59 1.86 10.64
N GLY A 27 8.53 1.20 9.48
CA GLY A 27 7.32 1.07 8.70
C GLY A 27 6.29 0.51 9.65
N THR A 28 5.25 1.32 9.88
CA THR A 28 4.05 0.93 10.60
C THR A 28 3.72 -0.50 10.24
N THR A 29 3.79 -1.38 11.22
CA THR A 29 3.32 -2.75 11.09
C THR A 29 1.82 -2.67 10.80
N LEU A 30 1.45 -2.56 9.52
CA LEU A 30 0.22 -3.19 9.04
C LEU A 30 0.31 -4.60 9.60
N ASN A 31 -0.70 -5.04 10.36
CA ASN A 31 -0.68 -6.38 10.91
C ASN A 31 -0.27 -7.31 9.77
N ALA A 32 0.62 -8.28 10.03
CA ALA A 32 1.04 -9.26 9.03
C ALA A 32 -0.13 -10.16 8.51
N ARG A 33 -1.37 -9.78 8.83
CA ARG A 33 -2.66 -10.35 8.47
C ARG A 33 -3.53 -9.41 7.63
N ASP A 34 -3.17 -8.15 7.40
CA ASP A 34 -3.98 -7.25 6.56
C ASP A 34 -3.48 -7.35 5.13
N ARG A 35 -4.01 -8.33 4.38
CA ARG A 35 -3.62 -8.55 2.99
C ARG A 35 -4.43 -7.65 2.07
N TRP A 36 -3.75 -6.79 1.31
CA TRP A 36 -4.37 -6.07 0.20
C TRP A 36 -4.92 -7.05 -0.84
N LEU A 37 -6.21 -6.93 -1.14
CA LEU A 37 -6.93 -7.82 -2.07
C LEU A 37 -7.19 -7.14 -3.42
N GLY A 38 -7.32 -5.82 -3.45
CA GLY A 38 -7.59 -5.07 -4.66
C GLY A 38 -8.11 -3.66 -4.40
N ASN A 39 -8.25 -2.88 -5.47
CA ASN A 39 -8.96 -1.60 -5.44
C ASN A 39 -10.46 -1.81 -5.59
N ILE A 40 -11.25 -0.82 -5.16
CA ILE A 40 -12.71 -0.85 -5.29
C ILE A 40 -13.14 -0.13 -6.57
N ASP A 41 -13.83 -0.83 -7.46
CA ASP A 41 -14.54 -0.20 -8.57
C ASP A 41 -15.88 0.36 -8.05
N MET A 42 -15.94 1.69 -7.96
CA MET A 42 -17.11 2.39 -7.41
C MET A 42 -18.33 2.29 -8.31
N ASN A 43 -18.17 2.23 -9.64
CA ASN A 43 -19.30 2.04 -10.56
C ASN A 43 -19.87 0.63 -10.37
N ALA A 44 -19.00 -0.38 -10.34
CA ALA A 44 -19.44 -1.75 -10.06
C ALA A 44 -20.10 -1.87 -8.68
N ALA A 45 -19.62 -1.14 -7.67
CA ALA A 45 -20.24 -1.10 -6.35
C ALA A 45 -21.63 -0.43 -6.36
N CYS A 46 -21.83 0.61 -7.17
CA CYS A 46 -23.14 1.24 -7.37
C CYS A 46 -24.11 0.32 -8.10
N GLU A 47 -23.67 -0.31 -9.20
CA GLU A 47 -24.51 -1.23 -9.97
C GLU A 47 -24.90 -2.45 -9.13
N PHE A 48 -23.97 -2.98 -8.33
CA PHE A 48 -24.23 -4.10 -7.42
C PHE A 48 -25.33 -3.76 -6.40
N GLN A 49 -25.34 -2.55 -5.85
CA GLN A 49 -26.28 -2.17 -4.79
C GLN A 49 -27.64 -1.69 -5.33
N TYR A 50 -27.63 -1.00 -6.45
CA TYR A 50 -28.79 -0.23 -6.91
C TYR A 50 -29.32 -0.68 -8.28
N GLY A 51 -28.66 -1.65 -8.91
CA GLY A 51 -29.03 -2.19 -10.21
C GLY A 51 -28.24 -1.60 -11.37
N SER A 52 -28.35 -2.25 -12.53
CA SER A 52 -27.61 -1.87 -13.73
C SER A 52 -27.93 -0.44 -14.18
N GLY A 53 -26.89 0.27 -14.64
CA GLY A 53 -27.00 1.64 -15.15
C GLY A 53 -26.88 2.74 -14.08
N VAL A 54 -26.63 2.38 -12.82
CA VAL A 54 -26.33 3.33 -11.74
C VAL A 54 -24.82 3.54 -11.67
N HIS A 55 -24.38 4.78 -11.88
CA HIS A 55 -22.97 5.14 -11.89
C HIS A 55 -22.54 5.83 -10.60
N ALA A 56 -21.24 5.82 -10.35
CA ALA A 56 -20.61 6.50 -9.24
C ALA A 56 -20.06 7.86 -9.66
N TYR A 57 -20.17 8.84 -8.77
CA TYR A 57 -19.56 10.16 -8.88
C TYR A 57 -19.06 10.65 -7.51
N THR A 58 -18.21 11.67 -7.50
CA THR A 58 -17.70 12.27 -6.27
C THR A 58 -18.34 13.64 -6.03
N ILE A 59 -18.64 13.95 -4.77
CA ILE A 59 -19.12 15.28 -4.34
C ILE A 59 -18.04 16.09 -3.61
N GLY A 60 -16.81 15.58 -3.59
CA GLY A 60 -15.69 16.09 -2.82
C GLY A 60 -14.43 15.24 -3.03
N ASN A 61 -13.45 15.36 -2.13
CA ASN A 61 -12.13 14.75 -2.27
C ASN A 61 -11.77 13.76 -1.16
N GLY A 62 -12.58 13.63 -0.13
CA GLY A 62 -12.39 12.65 0.95
C GLY A 62 -13.00 11.30 0.59
N CYS A 63 -12.50 10.23 1.21
CA CYS A 63 -12.96 8.85 0.98
C CYS A 63 -14.49 8.72 0.93
N ASN A 64 -15.19 9.39 1.85
CA ASN A 64 -16.65 9.27 1.98
C ASN A 64 -17.44 10.15 1.02
N ASP A 65 -16.80 10.81 0.06
CA ASP A 65 -17.45 11.71 -0.90
C ASP A 65 -17.93 10.99 -2.17
N TRP A 66 -17.75 9.68 -2.27
CA TRP A 66 -18.36 8.88 -3.32
C TRP A 66 -19.87 8.74 -3.15
N ARG A 67 -20.59 8.90 -4.24
CA ARG A 67 -22.04 8.75 -4.35
C ARG A 67 -22.40 7.94 -5.57
N CYS A 68 -23.53 7.25 -5.51
CA CYS A 68 -24.20 6.70 -6.67
C CYS A 68 -25.28 7.68 -7.16
N ASP A 69 -25.67 7.59 -8.43
CA ASP A 69 -26.73 8.42 -9.04
C ASP A 69 -27.93 8.64 -8.10
N GLY A 70 -28.40 9.88 -7.98
CA GLY A 70 -29.44 10.26 -7.03
C GLY A 70 -28.95 10.43 -5.59
N ASP A 71 -27.68 10.83 -5.41
CA ASP A 71 -27.04 11.16 -4.12
C ASP A 71 -27.07 10.03 -3.09
N ARG A 72 -27.06 8.78 -3.57
CA ARG A 72 -27.07 7.59 -2.71
C ARG A 72 -25.66 7.26 -2.22
N GLY A 73 -25.53 6.86 -0.96
CA GLY A 73 -24.24 6.41 -0.40
C GLY A 73 -23.78 5.07 -1.02
N ILE A 74 -22.47 4.80 -1.00
CA ILE A 74 -21.90 3.55 -1.49
C ILE A 74 -21.45 2.69 -0.30
N ASN A 75 -22.01 1.47 -0.15
CA ASN A 75 -21.49 0.50 0.80
C ASN A 75 -20.33 -0.30 0.20
N VAL A 76 -19.13 0.25 0.31
CA VAL A 76 -17.88 -0.35 -0.19
C VAL A 76 -17.45 -1.60 0.58
N ASN A 77 -17.84 -1.76 1.84
CA ASN A 77 -17.56 -2.97 2.62
C ASN A 77 -18.30 -4.19 2.05
N VAL A 78 -19.58 -4.02 1.73
CA VAL A 78 -20.38 -5.11 1.13
C VAL A 78 -19.83 -5.49 -0.24
N TYR A 79 -19.30 -4.53 -1.01
CA TYR A 79 -18.62 -4.83 -2.27
C TYR A 79 -17.38 -5.72 -2.05
N CYS A 80 -16.53 -5.41 -1.06
CA CYS A 80 -15.37 -6.25 -0.74
C CYS A 80 -15.78 -7.64 -0.28
N TYR A 81 -16.76 -7.73 0.64
CA TYR A 81 -17.35 -8.98 1.11
C TYR A 81 -17.82 -9.87 -0.06
N ASN A 82 -18.52 -9.29 -1.03
CA ASN A 82 -19.10 -10.04 -2.13
C ASN A 82 -18.06 -10.50 -3.17
N ASN A 83 -17.02 -9.70 -3.41
CA ASN A 83 -16.01 -10.02 -4.42
C ASN A 83 -14.88 -10.91 -3.90
N PHE A 84 -14.52 -10.79 -2.62
CA PHE A 84 -13.35 -11.46 -2.06
C PHE A 84 -13.63 -12.41 -0.90
N GLY A 85 -14.87 -12.48 -0.42
CA GLY A 85 -15.29 -13.41 0.63
C GLY A 85 -15.65 -12.73 1.95
N THR A 86 -16.17 -13.53 2.87
CA THR A 86 -16.86 -13.04 4.08
C THR A 86 -15.99 -12.24 5.03
N ASP A 87 -14.68 -12.46 4.99
CA ASP A 87 -13.70 -11.81 5.85
C ASP A 87 -13.04 -10.60 5.19
N ALA A 88 -13.47 -10.20 3.98
CA ALA A 88 -12.95 -9.03 3.30
C ALA A 88 -13.66 -7.75 3.75
N TRP A 89 -12.88 -6.68 3.97
CA TRP A 89 -13.38 -5.37 4.36
C TRP A 89 -12.77 -4.25 3.50
N ALA A 90 -13.42 -3.09 3.50
CA ALA A 90 -12.96 -1.90 2.80
C ALA A 90 -12.17 -0.99 3.75
N THR A 91 -11.06 -0.45 3.26
CA THR A 91 -10.28 0.59 3.94
C THR A 91 -9.98 1.71 2.95
N CYS A 92 -9.90 2.95 3.45
CA CYS A 92 -9.39 4.06 2.66
C CYS A 92 -7.94 4.37 3.07
N GLY A 93 -6.98 3.86 2.32
CA GLY A 93 -5.57 3.82 2.74
C GLY A 93 -4.81 5.15 2.62
N GLY A 94 -5.23 6.04 1.72
CA GLY A 94 -4.51 7.29 1.37
C GLY A 94 -5.29 8.58 1.67
N GLY A 95 -6.52 8.47 2.16
CA GLY A 95 -7.33 9.61 2.63
C GLY A 95 -8.09 10.36 1.54
N THR A 96 -7.88 10.04 0.26
CA THR A 96 -8.62 10.63 -0.86
C THR A 96 -9.75 9.71 -1.34
N VAL A 97 -10.68 10.26 -2.12
CA VAL A 97 -11.72 9.48 -2.82
C VAL A 97 -11.14 8.25 -3.55
N TRP A 98 -9.92 8.32 -4.08
CA TRP A 98 -9.36 7.25 -4.92
C TRP A 98 -8.69 6.12 -4.13
N ASP A 99 -8.58 6.24 -2.81
CA ASP A 99 -7.75 5.33 -2.01
C ASP A 99 -8.52 4.18 -1.36
N TRP A 100 -9.74 3.92 -1.84
CA TRP A 100 -10.55 2.80 -1.38
C TRP A 100 -10.02 1.47 -1.89
N GLN A 101 -9.77 0.57 -0.95
CA GLN A 101 -9.14 -0.73 -1.18
C GLN A 101 -9.85 -1.80 -0.37
N CYS A 102 -9.90 -3.02 -0.91
CA CYS A 102 -10.31 -4.20 -0.16
C CYS A 102 -9.10 -4.85 0.51
N HIS A 103 -9.29 -5.24 1.76
CA HIS A 103 -8.33 -5.96 2.59
C HIS A 103 -8.99 -7.23 3.13
N GLY A 104 -8.18 -8.21 3.50
CA GLY A 104 -8.62 -9.47 4.09
C GLY A 104 -7.58 -10.02 5.06
N PRO A 105 -7.91 -11.11 5.78
CA PRO A 105 -7.06 -11.74 6.80
C PRO A 105 -5.80 -12.43 6.26
#